data_AF-A0A2X0M0T7-F1
#
_entry.id   AF-A0A2X0M0T7-F1
#
_cell.length_a   1.000
_cell.length_b   1.000
_cell.length_c   1.000
_cell.angle_alpha   90.00
_cell.angle_beta   90.00
_cell.angle_gamma   90.00
#
_symmetry.space_group_name_H-M   'P 1'
#
loop_
_entity.id
_entity.type
_entity.pdbx_description
1 polymer ?
#
loop_
_entity_poly.entity_id
_entity_poly.type
_entity_poly.pdbx_seq_one_letter_code
_entity_poly.pdbx_strand_id
1 'polypeptide(L)'
;MTPACSSIFVKKVLLHTEIVPSKHVTVEEKLAMLLYWLRGAESYRKIGEVFQRSLDTVTRHLPETLGLLVHSDLRKRYVVQPTADTPTSSIITDKPRFARYFGNCIGAIDGTHAPYKTQDILAAMTFDLRFCYLQTGCEDSAHDQQAWDWARERDLLIPEGKY
;
A
#
# COMPACT_ATOMS: atom_id res chain seq x y z
N MET A 1 6.55 8.36 -15.08
CA MET A 1 5.36 7.73 -15.69
C MET A 1 5.09 8.43 -17.01
N THR A 2 4.88 7.72 -18.12
CA THR A 2 4.52 8.35 -19.40
C THR A 2 3.05 8.78 -19.41
N PRO A 3 2.64 9.73 -20.27
CA PRO A 3 1.22 10.13 -20.39
C PRO A 3 0.28 8.95 -20.72
N ALA A 4 0.73 8.01 -21.56
CA ALA A 4 -0.04 6.80 -21.89
C ALA A 4 -0.26 5.90 -20.67
N CYS A 5 0.80 5.65 -19.87
CA CYS A 5 0.67 4.89 -18.63
C CYS A 5 -0.27 5.58 -17.63
N SER A 6 -0.19 6.92 -17.54
CA SER A 6 -1.08 7.71 -16.68
C SER A 6 -2.55 7.54 -17.09
N SER A 7 -2.87 7.63 -18.39
CA SER A 7 -4.23 7.43 -18.87
C SER A 7 -4.76 6.03 -18.59
N ILE A 8 -3.94 4.99 -18.79
CA ILE A 8 -4.32 3.60 -18.48
C ILE A 8 -4.58 3.44 -16.98
N PHE A 9 -3.71 4.02 -16.14
CA PHE A 9 -3.86 3.98 -14.69
C PHE A 9 -5.17 4.65 -14.25
N VAL A 10 -5.43 5.88 -14.68
CA VAL A 10 -6.66 6.62 -14.33
C VAL A 10 -7.90 5.84 -14.77
N LYS A 11 -7.92 5.31 -16.00
CA LYS A 11 -9.04 4.49 -16.49
C LYS A 11 -9.28 3.25 -15.63
N LYS A 12 -8.21 2.55 -15.22
CA LYS A 12 -8.33 1.39 -14.33
C LYS A 12 -8.85 1.78 -12.95
N VAL A 13 -8.39 2.90 -12.41
CA VAL A 13 -8.88 3.41 -11.12
C VAL A 13 -10.36 3.75 -11.20
N LEU A 14 -10.79 4.50 -12.22
CA LEU A 14 -12.20 4.84 -12.41
C LEU A 14 -13.10 3.61 -12.60
N LEU A 15 -12.58 2.54 -13.23
CA LEU A 15 -13.35 1.31 -13.45
C LEU A 15 -13.57 0.49 -12.17
N HIS A 16 -12.65 0.59 -11.20
CA HIS A 16 -12.60 -0.31 -10.06
C HIS A 16 -12.78 0.38 -8.71
N THR A 17 -12.98 1.70 -8.69
CA THR A 17 -13.14 2.49 -7.46
C THR A 17 -14.26 3.49 -7.61
N GLU A 18 -14.79 3.97 -6.49
CA GLU A 18 -15.81 5.03 -6.46
C GLU A 18 -15.21 6.44 -6.41
N ILE A 19 -13.97 6.61 -6.90
CA ILE A 19 -13.32 7.92 -6.87
C ILE A 19 -14.07 8.92 -7.76
N VAL A 20 -14.43 10.06 -7.18
CA VAL A 20 -15.13 11.14 -7.87
C VAL A 20 -14.36 12.45 -7.77
N PRO A 21 -14.49 13.34 -8.78
CA PRO A 21 -13.95 14.69 -8.68
C PRO A 21 -14.67 15.48 -7.59
N SER A 22 -13.98 16.47 -7.03
CA SER A 22 -14.55 17.45 -6.11
C SER A 22 -14.63 18.82 -6.82
N LYS A 23 -15.33 19.79 -6.22
CA LYS A 23 -15.58 21.12 -6.83
C LYS A 23 -14.32 21.78 -7.42
N HIS A 24 -13.16 21.57 -6.78
CA HIS A 24 -11.91 22.18 -7.19
C HIS A 24 -10.77 21.21 -7.49
N VAL A 25 -10.96 19.89 -7.35
CA VAL A 25 -9.88 18.89 -7.46
C VAL A 25 -10.36 17.75 -8.35
N THR A 26 -9.67 17.49 -9.45
CA THR A 26 -10.03 16.40 -10.38
C THR A 26 -9.56 15.04 -9.86
N VAL A 27 -10.04 13.95 -10.47
CA VAL A 27 -9.57 12.59 -10.14
C VAL A 27 -8.09 12.45 -10.45
N GLU A 28 -7.63 12.98 -11.58
CA GLU A 28 -6.23 12.98 -11.98
C GLU A 28 -5.35 13.69 -10.95
N GLU A 29 -5.83 14.82 -10.41
CA GLU A 29 -5.09 15.58 -9.40
C GLU A 29 -5.06 14.86 -8.06
N LYS A 30 -6.18 14.25 -7.62
CA LYS A 30 -6.21 13.36 -6.45
C LYS A 30 -5.16 12.25 -6.56
N LEU A 31 -5.13 11.57 -7.71
CA LEU A 31 -4.19 10.50 -7.98
C LEU A 31 -2.74 10.98 -8.11
N ALA A 32 -2.52 12.15 -8.71
CA ALA A 32 -1.20 12.75 -8.83
C ALA A 32 -0.63 13.14 -7.45
N MET A 33 -1.44 13.73 -6.56
CA MET A 33 -1.03 14.02 -5.19
C MET A 33 -0.64 12.73 -4.46
N LEU A 34 -1.43 11.66 -4.58
CA LEU A 34 -1.13 10.38 -3.97
C LEU A 34 0.17 9.76 -4.50
N LEU A 35 0.35 9.70 -5.83
CA LEU A 35 1.57 9.16 -6.43
C LEU A 35 2.81 9.98 -6.06
N TYR A 36 2.67 11.30 -5.96
CA TYR A 36 3.74 12.18 -5.52
C TYR A 36 4.12 11.89 -4.06
N TRP A 37 3.13 11.70 -3.19
CA TRP A 37 3.36 11.31 -1.80
C TRP A 37 4.05 9.95 -1.68
N LEU A 38 3.54 8.92 -2.37
CA LEU A 38 4.09 7.57 -2.34
C LEU A 38 5.51 7.47 -2.87
N ARG A 39 5.92 8.38 -3.76
CA ARG A 39 7.28 8.40 -4.32
C ARG A 39 8.35 8.72 -3.29
N GLY A 40 8.07 9.62 -2.34
CA GLY A 40 9.09 10.20 -1.46
C GLY A 40 8.68 10.36 -0.01
N ALA A 41 7.50 9.89 0.39
CA ALA A 41 6.90 10.12 1.71
C ALA A 41 6.90 11.62 2.10
N GLU A 42 6.62 12.48 1.10
CA GLU A 42 6.70 13.94 1.24
C GLU A 42 5.70 14.46 2.28
N SER A 43 6.05 15.55 2.97
CA SER A 43 5.11 16.17 3.91
C SER A 43 3.85 16.69 3.20
N TYR A 44 2.70 16.68 3.87
CA TYR A 44 1.46 17.22 3.30
C TYR A 44 1.58 18.70 2.91
N ARG A 45 2.40 19.46 3.65
CA ARG A 45 2.77 20.83 3.31
C ARG A 45 3.46 20.89 1.95
N LYS A 46 4.44 20.02 1.72
CA LYS A 46 5.17 19.97 0.45
C LYS A 46 4.25 19.61 -0.73
N ILE A 47 3.31 18.70 -0.51
CA ILE A 47 2.28 18.38 -1.51
C ILE A 47 1.44 19.63 -1.81
N GLY A 48 0.97 20.34 -0.78
CA GLY A 48 0.20 21.57 -0.94
C GLY A 48 0.97 22.64 -1.74
N GLU A 49 2.26 22.80 -1.48
CA GLU A 49 3.15 23.69 -2.25
C GLU A 49 3.26 23.29 -3.72
N VAL A 50 3.48 22.00 -4.01
CA VAL A 50 3.68 21.53 -5.40
C VAL A 50 2.39 21.63 -6.21
N PHE A 51 1.26 21.25 -5.62
CA PHE A 51 -0.04 21.24 -6.30
C PHE A 51 -0.82 22.55 -6.15
N GLN A 52 -0.25 23.56 -5.46
CA GLN A 52 -0.90 24.85 -5.19
C GLN A 52 -2.26 24.69 -4.50
N ARG A 53 -2.31 23.80 -3.50
CA ARG A 53 -3.51 23.47 -2.72
C ARG A 53 -3.34 23.80 -1.25
N SER A 54 -4.45 24.16 -0.61
CA SER A 54 -4.47 24.35 0.84
C SER A 54 -4.15 23.04 1.56
N LEU A 55 -3.55 23.13 2.75
CA LEU A 55 -3.28 21.96 3.58
C LEU A 55 -4.56 21.17 3.90
N ASP A 56 -5.68 21.87 4.08
CA ASP A 56 -7.01 21.27 4.26
C ASP A 56 -7.42 20.39 3.05
N THR A 57 -7.17 20.86 1.83
CA THR A 57 -7.45 20.10 0.60
C THR A 57 -6.63 18.81 0.54
N VAL A 58 -5.32 18.90 0.79
CA VAL A 58 -4.42 17.74 0.81
C VAL A 58 -4.83 16.75 1.89
N THR A 59 -5.06 17.24 3.10
CA THR A 59 -5.40 16.44 4.28
C THR A 59 -6.73 15.70 4.13
N ARG A 60 -7.67 16.23 3.34
CA ARG A 60 -8.93 15.58 3.02
C ARG A 60 -8.76 14.52 1.94
N HIS A 61 -8.14 14.88 0.82
CA HIS A 61 -8.17 14.05 -0.37
C HIS A 61 -7.09 12.96 -0.39
N LEU A 62 -5.93 13.15 0.24
CA LEU A 62 -4.87 12.16 0.19
C LEU A 62 -5.27 10.84 0.89
N PRO A 63 -5.77 10.86 2.15
CA PRO A 63 -6.20 9.64 2.83
C PRO A 63 -7.45 9.01 2.18
N GLU A 64 -8.39 9.82 1.71
CA GLU A 64 -9.57 9.39 0.95
C GLU A 64 -9.17 8.60 -0.30
N THR A 65 -8.24 9.16 -1.09
CA THR A 65 -7.76 8.54 -2.32
C THR A 65 -7.01 7.24 -2.03
N LEU A 66 -6.16 7.23 -1.00
CA LEU A 66 -5.45 6.02 -0.58
C LEU A 66 -6.43 4.92 -0.16
N GLY A 67 -7.38 5.23 0.72
CA GLY A 67 -8.39 4.29 1.20
C GLY A 67 -9.24 3.73 0.06
N LEU A 68 -9.66 4.57 -0.89
CA LEU A 68 -10.39 4.12 -2.08
C LEU A 68 -9.59 3.11 -2.91
N LEU A 69 -8.28 3.31 -3.08
CA LEU A 69 -7.45 2.34 -3.82
C LEU A 69 -7.26 1.04 -3.03
N VAL A 70 -6.93 1.13 -1.74
CA VAL A 70 -6.61 -0.04 -0.91
C VAL A 70 -7.86 -0.88 -0.61
N HIS A 71 -9.03 -0.27 -0.44
CA HIS A 71 -10.26 -1.01 -0.15
C HIS A 71 -11.08 -1.39 -1.40
N SER A 72 -10.54 -1.16 -2.59
CA SER A 72 -11.21 -1.48 -3.86
C SER A 72 -10.87 -2.87 -4.42
N ASP A 73 -11.58 -3.24 -5.50
CA ASP A 73 -11.28 -4.42 -6.30
C ASP A 73 -9.91 -4.34 -7.01
N LEU A 74 -9.27 -3.16 -7.08
CA LEU A 74 -7.89 -3.06 -7.56
C LEU A 74 -6.95 -3.83 -6.64
N ARG A 75 -7.06 -3.67 -5.31
CA ARG A 75 -6.23 -4.41 -4.36
C ARG A 75 -6.41 -5.91 -4.59
N LYS A 76 -7.66 -6.40 -4.63
CA LYS A 76 -7.94 -7.83 -4.85
C LYS A 76 -7.36 -8.38 -6.15
N ARG A 77 -7.28 -7.55 -7.19
CA ARG A 77 -6.77 -7.96 -8.51
C ARG A 77 -5.25 -8.01 -8.60
N TYR A 78 -4.55 -7.10 -7.92
CA TYR A 78 -3.10 -6.93 -8.06
C TYR A 78 -2.28 -7.34 -6.83
N VAL A 79 -2.92 -7.44 -5.66
CA VAL A 79 -2.30 -7.84 -4.39
C VAL A 79 -2.85 -9.22 -4.04
N VAL A 80 -2.07 -10.25 -4.36
CA VAL A 80 -2.45 -11.66 -4.19
C VAL A 80 -1.59 -12.25 -3.08
N GLN A 81 -2.26 -12.83 -2.07
CA GLN A 81 -1.57 -13.48 -0.96
C GLN A 81 -0.99 -14.84 -1.39
N PRO A 82 0.21 -15.18 -0.94
CA PRO A 82 0.80 -16.49 -1.19
C PRO A 82 0.02 -17.60 -0.47
N THR A 83 0.15 -18.82 -1.00
CA THR A 83 -0.47 -20.04 -0.47
C THR A 83 0.57 -20.97 0.17
N ALA A 84 0.13 -22.07 0.77
CA ALA A 84 1.02 -23.08 1.34
C ALA A 84 1.97 -23.68 0.27
N ASP A 85 1.49 -23.77 -0.97
CA ASP A 85 2.27 -24.28 -2.12
C ASP A 85 3.24 -23.25 -2.69
N THR A 86 3.22 -22.00 -2.20
CA THR A 86 4.16 -20.98 -2.68
C THR A 86 5.59 -21.36 -2.27
N PRO A 87 6.52 -21.52 -3.25
CA PRO A 87 7.88 -21.90 -2.94
C PRO A 87 8.61 -20.76 -2.23
N THR A 88 9.49 -21.11 -1.29
CA THR A 88 10.41 -20.14 -0.70
C THR A 88 11.44 -19.73 -1.75
N SER A 89 11.76 -18.43 -1.80
CA SER A 89 12.65 -17.87 -2.80
C SER A 89 14.05 -18.48 -2.76
N SER A 90 14.68 -18.64 -3.93
CA SER A 90 16.07 -19.07 -4.07
C SER A 90 17.05 -18.16 -3.33
N ILE A 91 16.71 -16.88 -3.15
CA ILE A 91 17.47 -15.92 -2.34
C ILE A 91 17.72 -16.45 -0.92
N ILE A 92 16.78 -17.23 -0.38
CA ILE A 92 16.88 -17.91 0.90
C ILE A 92 17.46 -19.31 0.75
N THR A 93 16.86 -20.16 -0.09
CA THR A 93 17.18 -21.61 -0.12
C THR A 93 18.62 -21.88 -0.53
N ASP A 94 19.18 -21.04 -1.40
CA ASP A 94 20.53 -21.23 -1.95
C ASP A 94 21.63 -20.87 -0.93
N LYS A 95 21.27 -20.17 0.15
CA LYS A 95 22.20 -19.72 1.18
C LYS A 95 21.96 -20.51 2.46
N PRO A 96 22.87 -21.43 2.86
CA PRO A 96 22.68 -22.27 4.05
C PRO A 96 22.35 -21.47 5.33
N ARG A 97 22.95 -20.30 5.49
CA ARG A 97 22.67 -19.40 6.62
C ARG A 97 21.23 -18.89 6.64
N PHE A 98 20.61 -18.63 5.48
CA PHE A 98 19.24 -18.12 5.40
C PHE A 98 18.25 -19.27 5.39
N ALA A 99 18.51 -20.33 4.62
CA ALA A 99 17.69 -21.54 4.62
C ALA A 99 17.47 -22.11 6.03
N ARG A 100 18.49 -22.03 6.91
CA ARG A 100 18.40 -22.48 8.30
C ARG A 100 17.34 -21.73 9.13
N TYR A 101 17.20 -20.43 8.95
CA TYR A 101 16.32 -19.58 9.79
C TYR A 101 15.03 -19.15 9.08
N PHE A 102 15.07 -19.08 7.75
CA PHE A 102 14.03 -18.52 6.89
C PHE A 102 13.54 -19.50 5.83
N GLY A 103 13.85 -20.80 5.93
CA GLY A 103 13.59 -21.80 4.90
C GLY A 103 12.14 -21.96 4.43
N ASN A 104 11.17 -21.45 5.19
CA ASN A 104 9.75 -21.40 4.80
C ASN A 104 9.21 -19.97 4.67
N CYS A 105 10.08 -18.97 4.65
CA CYS A 105 9.70 -17.58 4.51
C CYS A 105 9.21 -17.30 3.08
N ILE A 106 8.09 -16.60 2.92
CA ILE A 106 7.49 -16.29 1.61
C ILE A 106 7.47 -14.80 1.29
N GLY A 107 7.83 -13.96 2.26
CA GLY A 107 7.91 -12.52 2.07
C GLY A 107 8.42 -11.79 3.31
N ALA A 108 8.38 -10.47 3.23
CA ALA A 108 8.65 -9.58 4.35
C ALA A 108 7.43 -8.71 4.60
N ILE A 109 7.20 -8.37 5.86
CA ILE A 109 6.13 -7.49 6.30
C ILE A 109 6.79 -6.29 6.97
N ASP A 110 6.33 -5.10 6.59
CA ASP A 110 6.85 -3.86 7.14
C ASP A 110 5.71 -2.85 7.35
N GLY A 111 5.84 -2.08 8.44
CA GLY A 111 4.93 -1.01 8.81
C GLY A 111 5.58 0.33 8.46
N THR A 112 4.89 1.19 7.71
CA THR A 112 5.36 2.56 7.46
C THR A 112 4.47 3.55 8.19
N HIS A 113 5.09 4.33 9.08
CA HIS A 113 4.43 5.44 9.76
C HIS A 113 4.29 6.64 8.82
N ALA A 114 3.06 7.02 8.49
CA ALA A 114 2.77 8.20 7.68
C ALA A 114 2.91 9.48 8.53
N PRO A 115 3.80 10.43 8.16
CA PRO A 115 4.27 11.48 9.08
C PRO A 115 3.24 12.54 9.49
N TYR A 116 2.02 12.56 8.98
CA TYR A 116 0.98 13.51 9.41
C TYR A 116 -0.41 12.91 9.19
N LYS A 117 -1.10 12.61 10.30
CA LYS A 117 -2.29 11.75 10.42
C LYS A 117 -1.99 10.26 10.19
N THR A 118 -1.34 9.64 11.18
CA THR A 118 -1.86 8.42 11.83
C THR A 118 -2.65 7.41 11.00
N GLN A 119 -2.12 7.12 9.82
CA GLN A 119 -2.48 5.96 9.04
C GLN A 119 -1.21 5.16 8.90
N ASP A 120 -1.04 4.19 9.76
CA ASP A 120 0.01 3.21 9.52
C ASP A 120 -0.41 2.36 8.33
N ILE A 121 0.51 2.24 7.38
CA ILE A 121 0.37 1.34 6.25
C ILE A 121 1.14 0.09 6.61
N LEU A 122 0.44 -1.04 6.72
CA LEU A 122 1.07 -2.34 6.80
C LEU A 122 1.09 -2.96 5.41
N ALA A 123 2.29 -3.30 4.94
CA ALA A 123 2.45 -3.94 3.64
C ALA A 123 3.25 -5.23 3.79
N ALA A 124 2.83 -6.27 3.06
CA ALA A 124 3.61 -7.48 2.87
C ALA A 124 4.09 -7.57 1.42
N MET A 125 5.33 -8.00 1.23
CA MET A 125 5.92 -8.16 -0.09
C MET A 125 6.59 -9.52 -0.22
N THR A 126 6.42 -10.16 -1.38
CA THR A 126 7.23 -11.33 -1.76
C THR A 126 8.67 -10.93 -2.04
N PHE A 127 9.60 -11.88 -2.07
CA PHE A 127 11.00 -11.64 -2.45
C PHE A 127 11.20 -11.08 -3.88
N ASP A 128 10.21 -11.21 -4.76
CA ASP A 128 10.19 -10.58 -6.10
C ASP A 128 9.73 -9.10 -6.08
N LEU A 129 9.68 -8.50 -4.89
CA LEU A 129 9.24 -7.11 -4.66
C LEU A 129 7.80 -6.81 -5.12
N ARG A 130 6.92 -7.82 -5.05
CA ARG A 130 5.48 -7.67 -5.31
C ARG A 130 4.72 -7.60 -3.99
N PHE A 131 3.83 -6.62 -3.87
CA PHE A 131 2.90 -6.57 -2.74
C PHE A 131 1.99 -7.80 -2.77
N CYS A 132 1.96 -8.54 -1.68
CA CYS A 132 1.04 -9.65 -1.44
C CYS A 132 0.01 -9.33 -0.35
N TYR A 133 0.24 -8.28 0.44
CA TYR A 133 -0.75 -7.70 1.34
C TYR A 133 -0.57 -6.19 1.43
N LEU A 134 -1.68 -5.47 1.60
CA LEU A 134 -1.68 -4.04 1.85
C LEU A 134 -2.87 -3.68 2.73
N GLN A 135 -2.62 -2.91 3.79
CA GLN A 135 -3.63 -2.35 4.67
C GLN A 135 -3.29 -0.92 5.04
N THR A 136 -4.32 -0.09 5.11
CA THR A 136 -4.24 1.32 5.52
C THR A 136 -5.25 1.61 6.62
N GLY A 137 -5.06 2.73 7.32
CA GLY A 137 -6.03 3.19 8.32
C GLY A 137 -5.97 2.39 9.62
N CYS A 138 -4.78 1.94 10.01
CA CYS A 138 -4.55 1.61 11.41
C CYS A 138 -4.67 2.93 12.21
N GLU A 139 -5.64 3.06 13.12
CA GLU A 139 -5.81 4.22 13.99
C GLU A 139 -4.54 4.58 14.78
N ASP A 140 -4.45 5.88 15.05
CA ASP A 140 -3.43 6.63 15.78
C ASP A 140 -2.46 5.79 16.64
N SER A 141 -1.19 5.76 16.22
CA SER A 141 -0.07 5.24 17.01
C SER A 141 -0.19 3.77 17.44
N ALA A 142 -0.90 2.97 16.64
CA ALA A 142 -0.88 1.53 16.80
C ALA A 142 0.57 1.05 16.72
N HIS A 143 1.05 0.41 17.77
CA HIS A 143 2.34 -0.27 17.74
C HIS A 143 2.35 -1.27 16.57
N ASP A 144 3.52 -1.57 15.99
CA ASP A 144 3.63 -2.55 14.89
C ASP A 144 2.87 -3.85 15.17
N GLN A 145 2.85 -4.27 16.44
CA GLN A 145 2.07 -5.42 16.91
C GLN A 145 0.55 -5.25 16.75
N GLN A 146 0.00 -4.08 17.06
CA GLN A 146 -1.43 -3.82 16.91
C GLN A 146 -1.83 -3.73 15.43
N ALA A 147 -0.98 -3.14 14.59
CA ALA A 147 -1.19 -3.15 13.13
C ALA A 147 -1.17 -4.59 12.57
N TRP A 148 -0.25 -5.42 13.08
CA TRP A 148 -0.19 -6.85 12.77
C TRP A 148 -1.46 -7.60 13.19
N ASP A 149 -1.90 -7.43 14.44
CA ASP A 149 -3.07 -8.12 14.98
C ASP A 149 -4.33 -7.76 14.17
N TRP A 150 -4.53 -6.47 13.87
CA TRP A 150 -5.63 -6.03 13.01
C TRP A 150 -5.56 -6.56 11.59
N ALA A 151 -4.37 -6.71 11.03
CA ALA A 151 -4.22 -7.31 9.71
C ALA A 151 -4.67 -8.78 9.73
N ARG A 152 -4.26 -9.53 10.76
CA ARG A 152 -4.63 -10.94 10.94
C ARG A 152 -6.12 -11.12 11.22
N GLU A 153 -6.75 -10.20 11.95
CA GLU A 153 -8.20 -10.21 12.21
C GLU A 153 -9.03 -9.90 10.96
N ARG A 154 -8.49 -9.12 10.01
CA ARG A 154 -9.20 -8.74 8.78
C ARG A 154 -9.08 -9.80 7.70
N ASP A 155 -7.95 -9.85 7.01
CA ASP A 155 -7.77 -10.69 5.84
C ASP A 155 -6.32 -11.09 5.54
N LEU A 156 -5.36 -10.81 6.42
CA LEU A 156 -3.98 -11.33 6.29
C LEU A 156 -3.91 -12.80 6.69
N LEU A 157 -3.67 -13.66 5.72
CA LEU A 157 -3.51 -15.10 5.86
C LEU A 157 -2.03 -15.48 5.80
N ILE A 158 -1.54 -16.10 6.87
CA ILE A 158 -0.25 -16.78 6.88
C ILE A 158 -0.53 -18.27 6.61
N PRO A 159 -0.07 -18.83 5.48
CA PRO A 159 -0.30 -20.23 5.17
C PRO A 159 0.35 -21.16 6.20
N GLU A 160 -0.25 -22.33 6.41
CA GLU A 160 0.30 -23.34 7.32
C GLU A 160 1.73 -23.72 6.94
N GLY A 161 2.63 -23.76 7.93
CA GLY A 161 4.03 -24.09 7.72
C GLY A 161 4.88 -22.98 7.08
N LYS A 162 4.29 -21.81 6.79
CA LYS A 162 4.97 -20.63 6.24
C LYS A 162 5.03 -19.49 7.25
N TYR A 163 5.90 -18.52 6.97
CA TYR A 163 5.99 -17.23 7.68
C TYR A 163 6.49 -16.11 6.77
#